data_AF-A0A919AG11-F1
#
_entry.id   AF-A0A919AG11-F1
#
_cell.length_a   1.000
_cell.length_b   1.000
_cell.length_c   1.000
_cell.angle_alpha   90.00
_cell.angle_beta   90.00
_cell.angle_gamma   90.00
#
_symmetry.space_group_name_H-M   'P 1'
#
loop_
_entity.id
_entity.type
_entity.pdbx_description
1 polymer ?
#
loop_
_entity_poly.entity_id
_entity_poly.type
_entity_poly.pdbx_seq_one_letter_code
_entity_poly.pdbx_strand_id
1 'polypeptide(L)'
;MSESAARRLLRNDSRTVRVAGKETVVLPIGKAKALLQALRAGETVLALYKEGLFYAALTEDALILLRGSGPQRVSRPLVILKPAQGVPPRVDVSVEGRRISLWGSQLDPSGTLLEGAGVPATDPLTEDRRTARAAAGESVSLPDSHKKVLLEELEPGETVRSIYHDGWGYAVLTGNGLVLLRSLLAPKATRVGLPLRILRRAHGMFDSVEVLIDGKPHKLHGSKLDPKGELLETQGEILPPESPVRPSSGTRFSTWIRRHPVLVSLVAGGVLAAGLYSNSTQIGPKSVASAERTSVVADFTGSSLTAATARARLHSWQTVSAADASSAYRPVTSTTSGWQVCFQSPSPAETVRPSARTLTLYAVPEQEECPTRLHGPRRAVMPALVGDRYDDASRALDDLGLDGVIVLHAHTGKRLDDEPKDMADWRVCRQQPQPDTEVETWTRIELWLIGSGDPCAEPSPKPEPKPKPKPKPKPKPRPRPSYGTASGGGTSTGSSTGSVGGSTSGGSSGGSGGGTGGSGGSQAGVQFGQYCSPVGATAVTADGRPAKCFMGKDGNARWGYNSG
;
A
#
# COMPACT_ATOMS: atom_id res chain seq x y z
N MET A 1 -25.39 -9.53 -30.09
CA MET A 1 -24.36 -8.66 -30.69
C MET A 1 -24.01 -9.21 -32.07
N SER A 2 -23.98 -8.37 -33.11
CA SER A 2 -23.61 -8.81 -34.46
C SER A 2 -22.16 -9.27 -34.50
N GLU A 3 -21.87 -10.32 -35.27
CA GLU A 3 -20.52 -10.82 -35.43
C GLU A 3 -19.63 -9.78 -36.12
N SER A 4 -18.49 -9.45 -35.47
CA SER A 4 -17.55 -8.47 -36.02
C SER A 4 -17.00 -8.95 -37.37
N ALA A 5 -16.75 -8.00 -38.27
CA ALA A 5 -16.19 -8.31 -39.60
C ALA A 5 -14.83 -9.03 -39.49
N ALA A 6 -14.03 -8.71 -38.47
CA ALA A 6 -12.77 -9.40 -38.18
C ALA A 6 -12.98 -10.88 -37.82
N ARG A 7 -13.99 -11.19 -36.99
CA ARG A 7 -14.29 -12.57 -36.60
C ARG A 7 -14.78 -13.41 -37.78
N ARG A 8 -15.66 -12.84 -38.61
CA ARG A 8 -16.10 -13.46 -39.87
C ARG A 8 -14.92 -13.76 -40.80
N LEU A 9 -14.01 -12.79 -40.95
CA LEU A 9 -12.80 -12.96 -41.77
C LEU A 9 -11.94 -14.14 -41.27
N LEU A 10 -11.70 -14.23 -39.96
CA LEU A 10 -10.90 -15.30 -39.37
C LEU A 10 -11.62 -16.66 -39.34
N ARG A 11 -12.95 -16.70 -39.29
CA ARG A 11 -13.72 -17.96 -39.38
C ARG A 11 -13.71 -18.57 -40.78
N ASN A 12 -13.59 -17.73 -41.81
CA ASN A 12 -13.59 -18.18 -43.20
C ASN A 12 -12.22 -18.70 -43.68
N ASP A 13 -11.15 -18.53 -42.88
CA ASP A 13 -9.83 -19.08 -43.17
C ASP A 13 -9.59 -20.33 -42.30
N SER A 14 -9.29 -21.46 -42.93
CA SER A 14 -9.08 -22.75 -42.27
C SER A 14 -7.94 -22.72 -41.24
N ARG A 15 -6.98 -21.82 -41.38
CA ARG A 15 -5.83 -21.65 -40.48
C ARG A 15 -6.21 -20.97 -39.15
N THR A 16 -7.33 -20.24 -39.12
CA THR A 16 -7.77 -19.46 -37.95
C THR A 16 -9.14 -19.84 -37.42
N VAL A 17 -9.88 -20.72 -38.12
CA VAL A 17 -11.27 -21.08 -37.79
C VAL A 17 -11.44 -21.58 -36.35
N ARG A 18 -10.51 -22.41 -35.85
CA ARG A 18 -10.54 -22.96 -34.48
C ARG A 18 -10.49 -21.86 -33.43
N VAL A 19 -9.61 -20.88 -33.65
CA VAL A 19 -9.37 -19.77 -32.75
C VAL A 19 -10.52 -18.77 -32.80
N ALA A 20 -10.99 -18.41 -34.00
CA ALA A 20 -12.11 -17.49 -34.16
C ALA A 20 -13.45 -18.03 -33.62
N GLY A 21 -13.57 -19.36 -33.51
CA GLY A 21 -14.70 -20.03 -32.86
C GLY A 21 -14.72 -19.79 -31.34
N LYS A 22 -13.56 -19.92 -30.68
CA LYS A 22 -13.45 -20.02 -29.22
C LYS A 22 -12.93 -18.77 -28.52
N GLU A 23 -12.11 -17.95 -29.17
CA GLU A 23 -11.52 -16.76 -28.54
C GLU A 23 -12.50 -15.58 -28.38
N THR A 24 -12.41 -14.91 -27.23
CA THR A 24 -13.04 -13.59 -27.02
C THR A 24 -12.16 -12.41 -27.40
N VAL A 25 -10.87 -12.63 -27.70
CA VAL A 25 -9.97 -11.53 -28.08
C VAL A 25 -10.47 -10.90 -29.38
N VAL A 26 -11.03 -9.69 -29.27
CA VAL A 26 -11.55 -8.94 -30.42
C VAL A 26 -10.39 -8.29 -31.17
N LEU A 27 -9.92 -8.94 -32.22
CA LEU A 27 -8.94 -8.36 -33.14
C LEU A 27 -9.60 -7.26 -33.99
N PRO A 28 -8.99 -6.08 -34.11
CA PRO A 28 -9.37 -5.10 -35.14
C PRO A 28 -9.23 -5.71 -36.53
N ILE A 29 -10.10 -5.32 -37.47
CA ILE A 29 -10.12 -5.90 -38.83
C ILE A 29 -8.78 -5.78 -39.57
N GLY A 30 -8.06 -4.67 -39.38
CA GLY A 30 -6.73 -4.48 -39.95
C GLY A 30 -5.71 -5.49 -39.40
N LYS A 31 -5.79 -5.83 -38.11
CA LYS A 31 -4.93 -6.82 -37.47
C LYS A 31 -5.29 -8.25 -37.88
N ALA A 32 -6.57 -8.55 -38.08
CA ALA A 32 -6.99 -9.83 -38.64
C ALA A 32 -6.45 -10.04 -40.06
N LYS A 33 -6.52 -9.02 -40.94
CA LYS A 33 -5.92 -9.08 -42.29
C LYS A 33 -4.41 -9.27 -42.25
N ALA A 34 -3.71 -8.51 -41.40
CA ALA A 34 -2.26 -8.62 -41.23
C ALA A 34 -1.85 -10.02 -40.73
N LEU A 35 -2.63 -10.61 -39.82
CA LEU A 35 -2.40 -11.99 -39.37
C LEU A 35 -2.53 -12.98 -40.53
N LEU A 36 -3.61 -12.93 -41.31
CA LEU A 36 -3.82 -13.84 -42.44
C LEU A 36 -2.73 -13.74 -43.52
N GLN A 37 -2.18 -12.53 -43.73
CA GLN A 37 -1.04 -12.30 -44.63
C GLN A 37 0.28 -12.83 -44.06
N ALA A 38 0.46 -12.81 -42.74
CA ALA A 38 1.66 -13.31 -42.07
C ALA A 38 1.74 -14.83 -41.96
N LEU A 39 0.59 -15.51 -42.00
CA LEU A 39 0.49 -16.97 -41.93
C LEU A 39 1.01 -17.62 -43.21
N ARG A 40 1.90 -18.61 -43.05
CA ARG A 40 2.37 -19.45 -44.16
C ARG A 40 1.31 -20.48 -44.58
N ALA A 41 1.52 -21.12 -45.73
CA ALA A 41 0.68 -22.24 -46.15
C ALA A 41 0.82 -23.40 -45.16
N GLY A 42 -0.30 -23.97 -44.73
CA GLY A 42 -0.34 -25.07 -43.74
C GLY A 42 -0.20 -24.66 -42.28
N GLU A 43 0.17 -23.41 -42.00
CA GLU A 43 0.33 -22.92 -40.63
C GLU A 43 -1.02 -22.66 -39.96
N THR A 44 -1.24 -23.17 -38.75
CA THR A 44 -2.46 -22.92 -37.98
C THR A 44 -2.21 -22.05 -36.75
N VAL A 45 -3.17 -21.18 -36.42
CA VAL A 45 -3.10 -20.39 -35.18
C VAL A 45 -3.60 -21.25 -34.03
N LEU A 46 -2.79 -21.35 -32.98
CA LEU A 46 -3.07 -22.10 -31.78
C LEU A 46 -3.85 -21.27 -30.75
N ALA A 47 -3.46 -20.01 -30.57
CA ALA A 47 -4.00 -19.10 -29.55
C ALA A 47 -3.77 -17.61 -29.92
N LEU A 48 -4.59 -16.71 -29.36
CA LEU A 48 -4.44 -15.26 -29.50
C LEU A 48 -4.21 -14.59 -28.15
N TYR A 49 -3.23 -13.69 -28.09
CA TYR A 49 -2.86 -12.98 -26.88
C TYR A 49 -2.97 -11.47 -27.08
N LYS A 50 -3.18 -10.75 -25.98
CA LYS A 50 -2.98 -9.31 -25.88
C LYS A 50 -1.56 -9.02 -25.43
N GLU A 51 -1.01 -7.93 -25.94
CA GLU A 51 0.31 -7.41 -25.60
C GLU A 51 0.20 -5.88 -25.40
N GLY A 52 -0.23 -5.45 -24.22
CA GLY A 52 -0.56 -4.04 -23.97
C GLY A 52 -1.72 -3.60 -24.86
N LEU A 53 -1.44 -2.67 -25.78
CA LEU A 53 -2.38 -2.20 -26.81
C LEU A 53 -2.32 -3.01 -28.12
N PHE A 54 -1.42 -4.00 -28.19
CA PHE A 54 -1.18 -4.83 -29.37
C PHE A 54 -1.71 -6.27 -29.17
N TYR A 55 -1.52 -7.08 -30.20
CA TYR A 55 -1.99 -8.47 -30.25
C TYR A 55 -0.87 -9.38 -30.72
N ALA A 56 -0.89 -10.64 -30.30
CA ALA A 56 0.00 -11.66 -30.80
C ALA A 56 -0.79 -12.94 -31.12
N ALA A 57 -0.31 -13.70 -32.11
CA ALA A 57 -0.86 -15.00 -32.48
C ALA A 57 0.23 -16.05 -32.35
N LEU A 58 -0.02 -17.09 -31.56
CA LEU A 58 0.88 -18.23 -31.45
C LEU A 58 0.49 -19.27 -32.51
N THR A 59 1.46 -19.77 -33.25
CA THR A 59 1.33 -20.87 -34.21
C THR A 59 2.23 -22.03 -33.79
N GLU A 60 2.20 -23.13 -34.55
CA GLU A 60 3.08 -24.27 -34.31
C GLU A 60 4.57 -23.91 -34.47
N ASP A 61 4.90 -22.95 -35.34
CA ASP A 61 6.30 -22.63 -35.68
C ASP A 61 6.78 -21.29 -35.13
N ALA A 62 5.86 -20.37 -34.79
CA ALA A 62 6.22 -19.00 -34.46
C ALA A 62 5.22 -18.29 -33.55
N LEU A 63 5.69 -17.19 -32.95
CA LEU A 63 4.86 -16.15 -32.39
C LEU A 63 4.81 -14.97 -33.37
N ILE A 64 3.62 -14.61 -33.83
CA ILE A 64 3.39 -13.49 -34.75
C ILE A 64 2.88 -12.30 -33.94
N LEU A 65 3.71 -11.26 -33.79
CA LEU A 65 3.36 -10.01 -33.13
C LEU A 65 2.70 -9.05 -34.11
N LEU A 66 1.51 -8.58 -33.80
CA LEU A 66 0.69 -7.73 -34.66
C LEU A 66 0.80 -6.26 -34.26
N ARG A 67 2.02 -5.71 -34.26
CA ARG A 67 2.32 -4.33 -33.85
C ARG A 67 2.24 -3.35 -35.03
N GLY A 68 1.96 -2.07 -34.73
CA GLY A 68 2.08 -0.92 -35.65
C GLY A 68 2.02 -1.21 -37.16
N SER A 69 3.17 -1.01 -37.83
CA SER A 69 3.39 -1.00 -39.29
C SER A 69 3.39 -2.36 -39.99
N GLY A 70 3.34 -3.47 -39.26
CA GLY A 70 3.31 -4.80 -39.87
C GLY A 70 3.48 -5.95 -38.87
N PRO A 71 3.15 -7.18 -39.27
CA PRO A 71 3.37 -8.37 -38.45
C PRO A 71 4.87 -8.68 -38.32
N GLN A 72 5.35 -8.92 -37.09
CA GLN A 72 6.71 -9.38 -36.80
C GLN A 72 6.63 -10.86 -36.40
N ARG A 73 7.42 -11.72 -37.06
CA ARG A 73 7.43 -13.16 -36.80
C ARG A 73 8.65 -13.55 -35.95
N VAL A 74 8.41 -14.26 -34.85
CA VAL A 74 9.44 -14.76 -33.95
C VAL A 74 9.41 -16.29 -33.98
N SER A 75 10.44 -16.91 -34.53
CA SER A 75 10.53 -18.38 -34.62
C SER A 75 10.66 -19.03 -33.24
N ARG A 76 10.14 -20.24 -33.09
CA ARG A 76 10.35 -21.09 -31.90
C ARG A 76 11.76 -21.73 -31.91
N PRO A 77 12.29 -22.16 -30.74
CA PRO A 77 11.71 -22.00 -29.40
C PRO A 77 11.74 -20.54 -28.94
N LEU A 78 10.64 -20.08 -28.33
CA LEU A 78 10.60 -18.78 -27.68
C LEU A 78 11.49 -18.77 -26.43
N VAL A 79 11.97 -17.61 -26.02
CA VAL A 79 12.71 -17.47 -24.74
C VAL A 79 11.73 -16.99 -23.68
N ILE A 80 11.33 -17.89 -22.77
CA ILE A 80 10.35 -17.61 -21.72
C ILE A 80 11.07 -16.94 -20.54
N LEU A 81 10.85 -15.65 -20.36
CA LEU A 81 11.45 -14.87 -19.26
C LEU A 81 10.76 -15.13 -17.93
N LYS A 82 9.43 -15.27 -17.94
CA LYS A 82 8.64 -15.64 -16.76
C LYS A 82 7.49 -16.55 -17.16
N PRO A 83 7.26 -17.64 -16.40
CA PRO A 83 6.07 -18.46 -16.58
C PRO A 83 4.81 -17.67 -16.22
N ALA A 84 3.66 -18.22 -16.61
CA ALA A 84 2.33 -17.73 -16.35
C ALA A 84 2.10 -17.46 -14.85
N GLN A 85 1.93 -16.19 -14.51
CA GLN A 85 1.66 -15.75 -13.14
C GLN A 85 0.52 -14.73 -13.11
N GLY A 86 -0.25 -14.73 -12.01
CA GLY A 86 -1.33 -13.77 -11.74
C GLY A 86 -2.69 -14.11 -12.36
N VAL A 87 -3.67 -13.22 -12.18
CA VAL A 87 -5.03 -13.31 -12.73
C VAL A 87 -5.37 -11.99 -13.45
N PRO A 88 -5.53 -11.97 -14.79
CA PRO A 88 -5.31 -13.10 -15.72
C PRO A 88 -3.81 -13.46 -15.81
N PRO A 89 -3.49 -14.74 -16.07
CA PRO A 89 -2.09 -15.17 -16.16
C PRO A 89 -1.37 -14.46 -17.29
N ARG A 90 -0.15 -14.03 -16.98
CA ARG A 90 0.75 -13.33 -17.90
C ARG A 90 2.02 -14.14 -18.08
N VAL A 91 2.41 -14.38 -19.33
CA VAL A 91 3.69 -14.99 -19.68
C VAL A 91 4.58 -13.90 -20.27
N ASP A 92 5.81 -13.81 -19.77
CA ASP A 92 6.79 -12.89 -20.34
C ASP A 92 7.73 -13.65 -21.27
N VAL A 93 7.90 -13.15 -22.49
CA VAL A 93 8.83 -13.73 -23.47
C VAL A 93 9.83 -12.66 -23.94
N SER A 94 11.04 -13.10 -24.30
CA SER A 94 12.06 -12.24 -24.90
C SER A 94 11.94 -12.29 -26.41
N VAL A 95 11.76 -11.13 -27.03
CA VAL A 95 11.77 -10.96 -28.48
C VAL A 95 12.85 -9.95 -28.83
N GLU A 96 13.89 -10.40 -29.52
CA GLU A 96 15.05 -9.56 -29.89
C GLU A 96 15.68 -8.85 -28.66
N GLY A 97 15.75 -9.56 -27.53
CA GLY A 97 16.27 -9.03 -26.26
C GLY A 97 15.32 -8.09 -25.51
N ARG A 98 14.08 -7.90 -26.00
CA ARG A 98 13.06 -7.09 -25.34
C ARG A 98 12.03 -7.98 -24.66
N ARG A 99 11.72 -7.68 -23.40
CA ARG A 99 10.62 -8.32 -22.67
C ARG A 99 9.29 -7.87 -23.23
N ILE A 100 8.43 -8.83 -23.54
CA ILE A 100 7.05 -8.60 -23.95
C ILE A 100 6.16 -9.46 -23.05
N SER A 101 5.06 -8.89 -22.58
CA SER A 101 4.10 -9.59 -21.72
C SER A 101 2.88 -9.98 -22.55
N LEU A 102 2.50 -11.25 -22.50
CA LEU A 102 1.38 -11.81 -23.26
C LEU A 102 0.32 -12.38 -22.30
N TRP A 103 -0.95 -12.07 -22.55
CA TRP A 103 -2.05 -12.53 -21.70
C TRP A 103 -3.40 -12.56 -22.44
N GLY A 104 -4.42 -13.15 -21.80
CA GLY A 104 -5.81 -13.01 -22.21
C GLY A 104 -6.27 -13.93 -23.34
N SER A 105 -5.53 -15.01 -23.60
CA SER A 105 -5.97 -16.12 -24.47
C SER A 105 -6.99 -16.99 -23.74
N GLN A 106 -8.15 -17.25 -24.34
CA GLN A 106 -9.12 -18.21 -23.83
C GLN A 106 -8.77 -19.66 -24.18
N LEU A 107 -8.00 -19.85 -25.26
CA LEU A 107 -7.49 -21.16 -25.64
C LEU A 107 -6.24 -21.56 -24.87
N ASP A 108 -5.59 -20.59 -24.22
CA ASP A 108 -4.47 -20.79 -23.32
C ASP A 108 -4.69 -20.03 -22.00
N PRO A 109 -5.75 -20.36 -21.24
CA PRO A 109 -6.12 -19.62 -20.04
C PRO A 109 -5.10 -19.77 -18.92
N SER A 110 -4.20 -20.76 -19.00
CA SER A 110 -3.10 -21.00 -18.05
C SER A 110 -1.74 -20.52 -18.55
N GLY A 111 -1.61 -20.11 -19.82
CA GLY A 111 -0.32 -19.76 -20.43
C GLY A 111 0.57 -20.96 -20.81
N THR A 112 0.11 -22.19 -20.60
CA THR A 112 0.87 -23.44 -20.83
C THR A 112 1.23 -23.68 -22.30
N LEU A 113 0.39 -23.27 -23.25
CA LEU A 113 0.72 -23.40 -24.68
C LEU A 113 1.87 -22.46 -25.04
N LEU A 114 1.85 -21.25 -24.51
CA LEU A 114 2.91 -20.27 -24.74
C LEU A 114 4.22 -20.66 -24.03
N GLU A 115 4.15 -21.21 -22.83
CA GLU A 115 5.32 -21.77 -22.13
C GLU A 115 5.93 -22.95 -22.87
N GLY A 116 5.10 -23.92 -23.27
CA GLY A 116 5.55 -25.07 -24.09
C GLY A 116 6.03 -24.65 -25.49
N ALA A 117 5.74 -23.42 -25.92
CA ALA A 117 6.28 -22.86 -27.14
C ALA A 117 7.74 -22.42 -27.03
N GLY A 118 8.28 -22.32 -25.82
CA GLY A 118 9.63 -21.83 -25.58
C GLY A 118 10.46 -22.67 -24.63
N VAL A 119 11.69 -22.21 -24.44
CA VAL A 119 12.61 -22.67 -23.40
C VAL A 119 12.65 -21.60 -22.32
N PRO A 120 12.62 -21.97 -21.03
CA PRO A 120 12.89 -21.02 -19.95
C PRO A 120 14.21 -20.30 -20.21
N ALA A 121 14.20 -18.98 -20.16
CA ALA A 121 15.42 -18.20 -20.16
C ALA A 121 16.24 -18.66 -18.95
N THR A 122 17.47 -19.09 -19.19
CA THR A 122 18.38 -19.33 -18.09
C THR A 122 18.63 -18.00 -17.39
N ASP A 123 18.26 -17.92 -16.12
CA ASP A 123 18.54 -16.73 -15.34
C ASP A 123 20.05 -16.73 -15.05
N PRO A 124 20.84 -15.78 -15.55
CA PRO A 124 22.29 -15.79 -15.33
C PRO A 124 22.65 -15.70 -13.83
N LEU A 125 21.72 -15.23 -12.98
CA LEU A 125 21.91 -15.26 -11.53
C LEU A 125 21.68 -16.64 -10.90
N THR A 126 20.96 -17.55 -11.57
CA THR A 126 20.79 -18.92 -11.09
C THR A 126 21.96 -19.82 -11.50
N GLU A 127 22.64 -19.50 -12.60
CA GLU A 127 23.81 -20.25 -13.07
C GLU A 127 25.10 -19.86 -12.33
N ASP A 128 25.24 -18.60 -11.91
CA ASP A 128 26.39 -18.17 -11.13
C ASP A 128 26.24 -18.57 -9.66
N ARG A 129 27.15 -19.42 -9.17
CA ARG A 129 27.19 -19.89 -7.78
C ARG A 129 27.19 -18.76 -6.74
N ARG A 130 27.70 -17.58 -7.09
CA ARG A 130 27.75 -16.38 -6.24
C ARG A 130 26.36 -15.81 -5.96
N THR A 131 25.43 -15.97 -6.89
CA THR A 131 24.10 -15.34 -6.87
C THR A 131 22.97 -16.36 -6.75
N ALA A 132 23.21 -17.64 -7.06
CA ALA A 132 22.20 -18.71 -7.12
C ALA A 132 21.37 -18.84 -5.84
N ARG A 133 21.99 -18.75 -4.65
CA ARG A 133 21.28 -18.84 -3.37
C ARG A 133 20.29 -17.67 -3.19
N ALA A 134 20.72 -16.46 -3.55
CA ALA A 134 19.86 -15.28 -3.48
C ALA A 134 18.74 -15.37 -4.53
N ALA A 135 19.07 -15.73 -5.76
CA ALA A 135 18.10 -15.86 -6.85
C ALA A 135 17.00 -16.89 -6.54
N ALA A 136 17.32 -18.00 -5.87
CA ALA A 136 16.34 -19.02 -5.49
C ALA A 136 15.42 -18.58 -4.33
N GLY A 137 15.90 -17.72 -3.43
CA GLY A 137 15.18 -17.31 -2.23
C GLY A 137 14.44 -15.99 -2.35
N GLU A 138 14.82 -15.14 -3.30
CA GLU A 138 14.28 -13.79 -3.44
C GLU A 138 13.04 -13.73 -4.33
N SER A 139 12.11 -12.83 -3.99
CA SER A 139 10.98 -12.47 -4.85
C SER A 139 11.30 -11.32 -5.80
N VAL A 140 12.40 -10.59 -5.55
CA VAL A 140 12.80 -9.42 -6.35
C VAL A 140 13.55 -9.89 -7.60
N SER A 141 12.94 -9.65 -8.76
CA SER A 141 13.50 -10.01 -10.06
C SER A 141 14.29 -8.83 -10.63
N LEU A 142 15.61 -8.99 -10.77
CA LEU A 142 16.47 -8.01 -11.41
C LEU A 142 16.27 -8.00 -12.94
N PRO A 143 16.24 -6.85 -13.62
CA PRO A 143 16.29 -6.79 -15.08
C PRO A 143 17.62 -7.37 -15.60
N ASP A 144 17.63 -8.04 -16.76
CA ASP A 144 18.83 -8.71 -17.29
C ASP A 144 20.04 -7.79 -17.44
N SER A 145 19.79 -6.52 -17.78
CA SER A 145 20.82 -5.50 -17.88
C SER A 145 21.48 -5.20 -16.51
N HIS A 146 20.72 -5.25 -15.41
CA HIS A 146 21.25 -5.14 -14.06
C HIS A 146 21.92 -6.44 -13.59
N LYS A 147 21.44 -7.61 -14.02
CA LYS A 147 22.08 -8.90 -13.71
C LYS A 147 23.51 -8.92 -14.26
N LYS A 148 23.70 -8.51 -15.52
CA LYS A 148 25.03 -8.44 -16.15
C LYS A 148 25.97 -7.51 -15.38
N VAL A 149 25.53 -6.29 -15.10
CA VAL A 149 26.33 -5.29 -14.37
C VAL A 149 26.64 -5.75 -12.94
N LEU A 150 25.71 -6.44 -12.28
CA LEU A 150 25.97 -7.04 -10.98
C LEU A 150 27.05 -8.12 -11.06
N LEU A 151 26.96 -9.03 -12.03
CA LEU A 151 27.93 -10.12 -12.20
C LEU A 151 29.35 -9.61 -12.52
N GLU A 152 29.45 -8.50 -13.24
CA GLU A 152 30.71 -7.79 -13.53
C GLU A 152 31.28 -7.07 -12.29
N GLU A 153 30.42 -6.54 -11.41
CA GLU A 153 30.83 -5.86 -10.17
C GLU A 153 31.24 -6.84 -9.06
N LEU A 154 30.68 -8.05 -9.04
CA LEU A 154 30.98 -9.04 -8.01
C LEU A 154 32.43 -9.54 -8.11
N GLU A 155 33.14 -9.55 -6.99
CA GLU A 155 34.49 -10.11 -6.91
C GLU A 155 34.47 -11.66 -7.02
N PRO A 156 35.59 -12.30 -7.39
CA PRO A 156 35.71 -13.76 -7.35
C PRO A 156 35.45 -14.30 -5.93
N GLY A 157 34.47 -15.18 -5.79
CA GLY A 157 34.09 -15.77 -4.49
C GLY A 157 33.16 -14.91 -3.63
N GLU A 158 32.86 -13.68 -4.03
CA GLU A 158 31.89 -12.84 -3.34
C GLU A 158 30.47 -13.38 -3.57
N THR A 159 29.73 -13.63 -2.49
CA THR A 159 28.35 -14.16 -2.56
C THR A 159 27.32 -13.07 -2.29
N VAL A 160 26.23 -13.10 -3.05
CA VAL A 160 25.04 -12.27 -2.80
C VAL A 160 24.23 -12.90 -1.69
N ARG A 161 23.92 -12.10 -0.67
CA ARG A 161 23.14 -12.53 0.50
C ARG A 161 21.66 -12.20 0.36
N SER A 162 21.34 -11.02 -0.17
CA SER A 162 19.97 -10.55 -0.34
C SER A 162 19.86 -9.43 -1.36
N ILE A 163 18.66 -9.24 -1.93
CA ILE A 163 18.35 -8.22 -2.93
C ILE A 163 17.19 -7.35 -2.42
N TYR A 164 17.36 -6.03 -2.47
CA TYR A 164 16.39 -5.02 -2.06
C TYR A 164 16.01 -4.13 -3.24
N HIS A 165 14.84 -3.49 -3.16
CA HIS A 165 14.44 -2.40 -4.04
C HIS A 165 14.51 -1.06 -3.28
N ASP A 166 15.03 0.00 -3.91
CA ASP A 166 15.16 1.32 -3.26
C ASP A 166 14.19 2.40 -3.77
N GLY A 167 13.19 1.95 -4.55
CA GLY A 167 12.18 2.79 -5.20
C GLY A 167 12.57 3.20 -6.64
N TRP A 168 13.86 3.22 -6.96
CA TRP A 168 14.38 3.70 -8.25
C TRP A 168 15.34 2.74 -8.94
N GLY A 169 15.86 1.78 -8.20
CA GLY A 169 16.70 0.70 -8.67
C GLY A 169 16.74 -0.39 -7.62
N TYR A 170 17.89 -1.05 -7.56
CA TYR A 170 18.08 -2.21 -6.70
C TYR A 170 19.33 -2.02 -5.84
N ALA A 171 19.32 -2.63 -4.67
CA ALA A 171 20.49 -2.71 -3.81
C ALA A 171 20.74 -4.19 -3.49
N VAL A 172 21.98 -4.64 -3.69
CA VAL A 172 22.36 -6.04 -3.52
C VAL A 172 23.36 -6.11 -2.37
N LEU A 173 22.98 -6.79 -1.29
CA LEU A 173 23.87 -7.00 -0.15
C LEU A 173 24.76 -8.21 -0.41
N THR A 174 26.05 -8.01 -0.28
CA THR A 174 27.08 -9.02 -0.49
C THR A 174 27.89 -9.24 0.78
N GLY A 175 28.91 -10.12 0.72
CA GLY A 175 29.88 -10.25 1.79
C GLY A 175 30.77 -9.01 1.99
N ASN A 176 30.98 -8.19 0.94
CA ASN A 176 31.94 -7.09 0.95
C ASN A 176 31.28 -5.70 0.97
N GLY A 177 29.95 -5.63 1.01
CA GLY A 177 29.24 -4.35 1.05
C GLY A 177 27.85 -4.40 0.46
N LEU A 178 27.38 -3.22 0.05
CA LEU A 178 26.12 -3.05 -0.66
C LEU A 178 26.41 -2.54 -2.07
N VAL A 179 25.99 -3.28 -3.09
CA VAL A 179 26.08 -2.87 -4.49
C VAL A 179 24.78 -2.20 -4.90
N LEU A 180 24.83 -0.91 -5.20
CA LEU A 180 23.70 -0.17 -5.74
C LEU A 180 23.66 -0.31 -7.27
N LEU A 181 22.52 -0.74 -7.77
CA LEU A 181 22.21 -0.94 -9.17
C LEU A 181 21.22 0.15 -9.60
N ARG A 182 21.72 1.21 -10.26
CA ARG A 182 20.92 2.38 -10.65
C ARG A 182 20.82 2.51 -12.17
N SER A 183 19.84 3.31 -12.61
CA SER A 183 19.59 3.72 -14.01
C SER A 183 19.05 2.61 -14.90
N LEU A 184 17.77 2.71 -15.29
CA LEU A 184 17.12 1.75 -16.19
C LEU A 184 17.67 1.79 -17.62
N LEU A 185 18.17 2.94 -18.07
CA LEU A 185 18.64 3.12 -19.46
C LEU A 185 20.11 2.69 -19.64
N ALA A 186 20.94 2.93 -18.64
CA ALA A 186 22.35 2.59 -18.62
C ALA A 186 22.68 2.11 -17.21
N PRO A 187 22.47 0.81 -16.91
CA PRO A 187 22.65 0.28 -15.57
C PRO A 187 24.09 0.48 -15.13
N LYS A 188 24.25 1.02 -13.93
CA LYS A 188 25.55 1.23 -13.31
C LYS A 188 25.53 0.64 -11.90
N ALA A 189 26.55 -0.17 -11.60
CA ALA A 189 26.84 -0.60 -10.25
C ALA A 189 27.66 0.46 -9.51
N THR A 190 27.38 0.65 -8.22
CA THR A 190 28.19 1.46 -7.32
C THR A 190 28.27 0.75 -5.98
N ARG A 191 29.48 0.39 -5.58
CA ARG A 191 29.73 -0.32 -4.34
C ARG A 191 29.83 0.63 -3.15
N VAL A 192 29.16 0.26 -2.08
CA VAL A 192 29.20 0.92 -0.77
C VAL A 192 29.89 -0.03 0.20
N GLY A 193 31.08 0.36 0.66
CA GLY A 193 31.86 -0.43 1.61
C GLY A 193 31.20 -0.55 2.98
N LEU A 194 31.65 -1.55 3.74
CA LEU A 194 31.25 -1.76 5.13
C LEU A 194 32.10 -0.87 6.09
N PRO A 195 31.59 -0.53 7.29
CA PRO A 195 30.24 -0.82 7.78
C PRO A 195 29.19 0.09 7.13
N LEU A 196 27.99 -0.46 6.86
CA LEU A 196 26.86 0.33 6.36
C LEU A 196 26.35 1.28 7.44
N ARG A 197 26.05 2.53 7.09
CA ARG A 197 25.52 3.51 8.05
C ARG A 197 24.00 3.42 8.09
N ILE A 198 23.44 2.74 9.09
CA ILE A 198 21.99 2.52 9.19
C ILE A 198 21.35 3.67 9.96
N LEU A 199 20.47 4.40 9.28
CA LEU A 199 19.72 5.51 9.86
C LEU A 199 18.53 5.00 10.65
N ARG A 200 17.88 3.93 10.21
CA ARG A 200 16.69 3.38 10.87
C ARG A 200 16.61 1.88 10.62
N ARG A 201 16.39 1.13 11.71
CA ARG A 201 16.08 -0.30 11.70
C ARG A 201 14.85 -0.59 10.84
N ALA A 202 14.67 -1.86 10.47
CA ALA A 202 13.46 -2.26 9.76
C ALA A 202 12.21 -1.83 10.52
N HIS A 203 11.30 -1.16 9.82
CA HIS A 203 10.09 -0.62 10.41
C HIS A 203 8.96 -0.52 9.38
N GLY A 204 7.72 -0.58 9.89
CA GLY A 204 6.50 -0.46 9.11
C GLY A 204 6.09 -1.74 8.39
N MET A 205 4.95 -1.70 7.70
CA MET A 205 4.34 -2.87 7.02
C MET A 205 5.20 -3.47 5.90
N PHE A 206 6.18 -2.73 5.39
CA PHE A 206 7.08 -3.15 4.31
C PHE A 206 8.49 -3.48 4.80
N ASP A 207 8.68 -3.54 6.12
CA ASP A 207 9.95 -3.81 6.81
C ASP A 207 11.15 -3.07 6.20
N SER A 208 10.96 -1.78 5.96
CA SER A 208 11.95 -0.98 5.24
C SER A 208 13.11 -0.55 6.15
N VAL A 209 14.33 -0.65 5.65
CA VAL A 209 15.55 -0.17 6.32
C VAL A 209 16.01 1.13 5.66
N GLU A 210 16.39 2.13 6.44
CA GLU A 210 17.00 3.36 5.90
C GLU A 210 18.51 3.32 6.10
N VAL A 211 19.27 3.36 5.01
CA VAL A 211 20.73 3.32 4.99
C VAL A 211 21.27 4.63 4.41
N LEU A 212 22.34 5.18 4.95
CA LEU A 212 22.98 6.39 4.44
C LEU A 212 24.08 6.01 3.45
N ILE A 213 23.96 6.46 2.21
CA ILE A 213 24.90 6.20 1.12
C ILE A 213 25.31 7.53 0.52
N ASP A 214 26.61 7.82 0.49
CA ASP A 214 27.17 9.09 0.03
C ASP A 214 26.48 10.33 0.64
N GLY A 215 26.19 10.25 1.95
CA GLY A 215 25.49 11.31 2.69
C GLY A 215 24.00 11.46 2.37
N LYS A 216 23.42 10.55 1.58
CA LYS A 216 21.99 10.56 1.21
C LYS A 216 21.27 9.36 1.81
N PRO A 217 20.07 9.54 2.41
CA PRO A 217 19.30 8.41 2.92
C PRO A 217 18.78 7.58 1.74
N HIS A 218 18.85 6.25 1.82
CA HIS A 218 18.27 5.30 0.87
C HIS A 218 17.34 4.39 1.65
N LYS A 219 16.09 4.29 1.19
CA LYS A 219 15.09 3.44 1.83
C LYS A 219 15.06 2.12 1.06
N LEU A 220 15.52 1.05 1.69
CA LEU A 220 15.59 -0.28 1.10
C LEU A 220 14.36 -1.08 1.53
N HIS A 221 13.69 -1.68 0.54
CA HIS A 221 12.47 -2.45 0.73
C HIS A 221 12.67 -3.89 0.30
N GLY A 222 12.15 -4.82 1.11
CA GLY A 222 11.67 -6.11 0.65
C GLY A 222 12.72 -7.08 0.08
N SER A 223 13.58 -7.60 0.94
CA SER A 223 14.20 -8.89 0.69
C SER A 223 13.37 -9.99 1.35
N LYS A 224 13.12 -11.10 0.65
CA LYS A 224 12.47 -12.28 1.25
C LYS A 224 13.46 -13.07 2.12
N LEU A 225 14.74 -12.97 1.80
CA LEU A 225 15.83 -13.57 2.58
C LEU A 225 16.19 -12.76 3.82
N ASP A 226 15.88 -11.45 3.81
CA ASP A 226 16.07 -10.55 4.93
C ASP A 226 14.84 -9.65 5.14
N PRO A 227 13.69 -10.23 5.51
CA PRO A 227 12.45 -9.48 5.65
C PRO A 227 12.60 -8.39 6.71
N LYS A 228 13.31 -8.65 7.81
CA LYS A 228 13.48 -7.71 8.92
C LYS A 228 14.75 -6.87 8.84
N GLY A 229 15.48 -6.90 7.72
CA GLY A 229 16.72 -6.15 7.60
C GLY A 229 17.83 -6.58 8.57
N GLU A 230 17.73 -7.77 9.17
CA GLU A 230 18.70 -8.28 10.15
C GLU A 230 20.07 -8.50 9.48
N LEU A 231 20.12 -8.97 8.24
CA LEU A 231 21.39 -9.08 7.50
C LEU A 231 22.00 -7.70 7.23
N LEU A 232 21.20 -6.70 6.85
CA LEU A 232 21.68 -5.32 6.74
C LEU A 232 22.22 -4.81 8.08
N GLU A 233 21.48 -5.01 9.16
CA GLU A 233 21.86 -4.60 10.52
C GLU A 233 23.17 -5.25 10.98
N THR A 234 23.39 -6.52 10.69
CA THR A 234 24.67 -7.19 11.04
C THR A 234 25.88 -6.66 10.28
N GLN A 235 25.67 -6.04 9.11
CA GLN A 235 26.73 -5.46 8.28
C GLN A 235 26.87 -3.94 8.49
N GLY A 236 26.04 -3.35 9.36
CA GLY A 236 25.98 -1.92 9.55
C GLY A 236 26.14 -1.45 10.98
N GLU A 237 26.49 -0.17 11.13
CA GLU A 237 26.43 0.56 12.38
C GLU A 237 25.16 1.39 12.40
N ILE A 238 24.37 1.24 13.45
CA ILE A 238 23.15 2.03 13.65
C ILE A 238 23.57 3.41 14.17
N LEU A 239 23.34 4.43 13.36
CA LEU A 239 23.65 5.80 13.74
C LEU A 239 22.71 6.25 14.86
N PRO A 240 23.24 6.89 15.91
CA PRO A 240 22.42 7.42 16.99
C PRO A 240 21.45 8.47 16.46
N PRO A 241 20.28 8.66 17.09
CA PRO A 241 19.27 9.61 16.61
C PRO A 241 19.79 11.03 16.41
N GLU A 242 20.75 11.44 17.24
CA GLU A 242 21.39 12.76 17.27
C GLU A 242 22.59 12.89 16.32
N SER A 243 22.87 11.89 15.48
CA SER A 243 24.00 11.96 14.55
C SER A 243 23.84 13.17 13.61
N PRO A 244 24.85 14.05 13.48
CA PRO A 244 24.78 15.23 12.60
C PRO A 244 24.68 14.83 11.12
N VAL A 245 25.00 13.57 10.80
CA VAL A 245 24.90 13.00 9.45
C VAL A 245 23.45 12.57 9.14
N ARG A 246 22.55 12.57 10.13
CA ARG A 246 21.14 12.23 9.94
C ARG A 246 20.44 13.44 9.32
N PRO A 247 19.84 13.31 8.13
CA PRO A 247 19.12 14.42 7.53
C PRO A 247 18.01 14.90 8.47
N SER A 248 17.94 16.22 8.69
CA SER A 248 16.88 16.85 9.46
C SER A 248 15.51 16.48 8.87
N SER A 249 14.45 16.52 9.69
CA SER A 249 13.08 16.19 9.25
C SER A 249 12.66 16.96 7.99
N GLY A 250 13.08 18.23 7.84
CA GLY A 250 12.82 19.05 6.65
C GLY A 250 13.49 18.53 5.38
N THR A 251 14.73 18.02 5.48
CA THR A 251 15.46 17.44 4.34
C THR A 251 14.86 16.09 3.91
N ARG A 252 14.26 15.34 4.84
CA ARG A 252 13.57 14.08 4.53
C ARG A 252 12.31 14.30 3.71
N PHE A 253 11.53 15.33 4.04
CA PHE A 253 10.33 15.67 3.27
C PHE A 253 10.65 16.09 1.84
N SER A 254 11.69 16.91 1.64
CA SER A 254 12.11 17.34 0.30
C SER A 254 12.69 16.20 -0.56
N THR A 255 13.43 15.27 0.06
CA THR A 255 13.92 14.07 -0.63
C THR A 255 12.79 13.09 -0.94
N TRP A 256 11.78 12.96 -0.08
CA TRP A 256 10.58 12.15 -0.36
C TRP A 256 9.78 12.70 -1.55
N ILE A 257 9.54 14.01 -1.61
CA ILE A 257 8.85 14.67 -2.74
C ILE A 257 9.60 14.43 -4.06
N ARG A 258 10.93 14.54 -4.07
CA ARG A 258 11.74 14.30 -5.28
C ARG A 258 11.76 12.83 -5.72
N ARG A 259 11.36 11.89 -4.85
CA ARG A 259 11.52 10.44 -5.05
C ARG A 259 10.25 9.68 -5.43
N HIS A 260 9.09 10.32 -5.46
CA HIS A 260 7.85 9.69 -5.93
C HIS A 260 7.22 10.41 -7.13
N PRO A 261 7.90 10.55 -8.28
CA PRO A 261 7.36 11.25 -9.41
C PRO A 261 6.20 10.51 -10.06
N VAL A 262 5.97 9.22 -9.80
CA VAL A 262 4.76 8.51 -10.27
C VAL A 262 3.51 8.99 -9.52
N LEU A 263 3.63 9.31 -8.22
CA LEU A 263 2.57 10.05 -7.50
C LEU A 263 2.45 11.50 -8.00
N VAL A 264 3.52 12.06 -8.58
CA VAL A 264 3.49 13.35 -9.30
C VAL A 264 3.10 13.18 -10.78
N SER A 265 3.02 11.96 -11.33
CA SER A 265 2.73 11.71 -12.76
C SER A 265 1.22 11.66 -13.03
N LEU A 266 0.41 11.44 -11.99
CA LEU A 266 -1.03 11.78 -12.05
C LEU A 266 -1.25 13.31 -12.13
N VAL A 267 -0.21 14.11 -11.89
CA VAL A 267 -0.22 15.58 -12.10
C VAL A 267 0.44 15.96 -13.46
N ALA A 268 1.03 15.02 -14.20
CA ALA A 268 1.80 15.31 -15.42
C ALA A 268 1.56 14.36 -16.61
N GLY A 269 0.40 13.68 -16.67
CA GLY A 269 0.04 12.78 -17.77
C GLY A 269 -0.78 13.46 -18.88
N GLY A 270 -0.22 14.46 -19.57
CA GLY A 270 -0.95 15.21 -20.61
C GLY A 270 -0.13 15.66 -21.82
N VAL A 271 1.14 15.26 -21.95
CA VAL A 271 1.96 15.66 -23.10
C VAL A 271 2.83 14.49 -23.48
N LEU A 272 2.54 13.84 -24.62
CA LEU A 272 3.50 13.18 -25.52
C LEU A 272 2.73 12.48 -26.66
N ALA A 273 2.14 13.25 -27.59
CA ALA A 273 1.70 12.75 -28.90
C ALA A 273 1.41 13.88 -29.90
N ALA A 274 2.42 14.68 -30.25
CA ALA A 274 2.40 15.46 -31.50
C ALA A 274 3.80 15.97 -31.79
N GLY A 275 4.46 15.44 -32.84
CA GLY A 275 5.73 16.02 -33.26
C GLY A 275 6.65 15.12 -34.08
N LEU A 276 6.13 14.29 -34.99
CA LEU A 276 6.93 13.76 -36.09
C LEU A 276 6.04 13.67 -37.33
N TYR A 277 5.86 14.79 -38.04
CA TYR A 277 5.68 14.87 -39.50
C TYR A 277 5.65 16.35 -39.87
N SER A 278 6.74 16.86 -40.47
CA SER A 278 6.70 17.84 -41.57
C SER A 278 8.12 18.16 -42.04
N ASN A 279 8.48 17.58 -43.18
CA ASN A 279 9.44 18.16 -44.11
C ASN A 279 8.86 19.47 -44.64
N SER A 280 9.62 20.57 -44.61
CA SER A 280 9.59 21.59 -45.67
C SER A 280 10.73 22.58 -45.51
N THR A 281 11.49 22.69 -46.58
CA THR A 281 12.56 23.65 -46.87
C THR A 281 12.04 25.09 -46.82
N GLN A 282 12.64 25.97 -46.01
CA GLN A 282 12.97 27.35 -46.42
C GLN A 282 13.87 28.06 -45.41
N ILE A 283 14.93 28.68 -45.95
CA ILE A 283 15.89 29.55 -45.28
C ILE A 283 15.29 30.97 -45.29
N GLY A 284 15.11 31.58 -44.11
CA GLY A 284 14.62 32.95 -43.91
C GLY A 284 14.77 33.38 -42.43
N PRO A 285 14.88 34.69 -42.13
CA PRO A 285 15.91 35.23 -41.24
C PRO A 285 15.67 35.01 -39.74
N LYS A 286 16.79 34.99 -39.01
CA LYS A 286 16.92 34.87 -37.54
C LYS A 286 15.86 35.68 -36.80
N SER A 287 14.86 34.97 -36.28
CA SER A 287 13.98 35.43 -35.21
C SER A 287 14.84 35.81 -34.01
N VAL A 288 14.79 37.09 -33.64
CA VAL A 288 15.38 37.61 -32.41
C VAL A 288 14.75 36.84 -31.25
N ALA A 289 15.56 36.06 -30.53
CA ALA A 289 15.13 35.30 -29.37
C ALA A 289 14.46 36.24 -28.37
N SER A 290 13.13 36.18 -28.32
CA SER A 290 12.31 36.94 -27.37
C SER A 290 12.73 36.50 -25.98
N ALA A 291 13.42 37.41 -25.27
CA ALA A 291 13.93 37.16 -23.94
C ALA A 291 12.79 36.58 -23.08
N GLU A 292 13.03 35.37 -22.62
CA GLU A 292 12.07 34.54 -21.90
C GLU A 292 11.64 35.21 -20.60
N ARG A 293 10.58 36.02 -20.62
CA ARG A 293 10.13 36.76 -19.42
C ARG A 293 9.55 35.81 -18.39
N THR A 294 10.18 35.78 -17.21
CA THR A 294 9.58 35.23 -16.00
C THR A 294 8.55 36.21 -15.45
N SER A 295 7.52 35.69 -14.77
CA SER A 295 6.45 36.47 -14.17
C SER A 295 6.05 35.88 -12.83
N VAL A 296 5.64 36.75 -11.90
CA VAL A 296 5.13 36.37 -10.59
C VAL A 296 3.68 35.90 -10.77
N VAL A 297 3.37 34.71 -10.25
CA VAL A 297 2.04 34.12 -10.36
C VAL A 297 1.03 34.88 -9.51
N ALA A 298 -0.06 35.34 -10.13
CA ALA A 298 -1.18 35.99 -9.44
C ALA A 298 -1.95 35.00 -8.55
N ASP A 299 -2.59 35.51 -7.49
CA ASP A 299 -3.44 34.71 -6.59
C ASP A 299 -4.89 34.67 -7.09
N PHE A 300 -5.36 33.49 -7.45
CA PHE A 300 -6.70 33.20 -7.97
C PHE A 300 -7.65 32.63 -6.91
N THR A 301 -7.17 32.41 -5.68
CA THR A 301 -7.95 31.80 -4.60
C THR A 301 -9.18 32.65 -4.25
N GLY A 302 -10.33 32.02 -4.02
CA GLY A 302 -11.60 32.67 -3.71
C GLY A 302 -12.32 33.32 -4.90
N SER A 303 -11.71 33.34 -6.09
CA SER A 303 -12.38 33.83 -7.31
C SER A 303 -13.25 32.75 -7.94
N SER A 304 -14.31 33.14 -8.67
CA SER A 304 -15.04 32.18 -9.50
C SER A 304 -14.12 31.59 -10.57
N LEU A 305 -14.26 30.30 -10.86
CA LEU A 305 -13.39 29.57 -11.79
C LEU A 305 -13.37 30.20 -13.18
N THR A 306 -14.53 30.67 -13.66
CA THR A 306 -14.66 31.35 -14.95
C THR A 306 -13.87 32.67 -14.97
N ALA A 307 -13.97 33.49 -13.91
CA ALA A 307 -13.25 34.76 -13.82
C ALA A 307 -11.74 34.55 -13.67
N ALA A 308 -11.35 33.59 -12.82
CA ALA A 308 -9.96 33.20 -12.63
C ALA A 308 -9.32 32.71 -13.94
N THR A 309 -10.02 31.86 -14.69
CA THR A 309 -9.58 31.38 -16.01
C THR A 309 -9.43 32.53 -17.01
N ALA A 310 -10.40 33.43 -17.09
CA ALA A 310 -10.35 34.58 -17.98
C ALA A 310 -9.14 35.47 -17.66
N ARG A 311 -8.90 35.77 -16.37
CA ARG A 311 -7.75 36.55 -15.93
C ARG A 311 -6.43 35.82 -16.20
N ALA A 312 -6.37 34.51 -15.95
CA ALA A 312 -5.17 33.71 -16.22
C ALA A 312 -4.78 33.73 -17.70
N ARG A 313 -5.75 33.64 -18.62
CA ARG A 313 -5.47 33.66 -20.07
C ARG A 313 -4.80 34.95 -20.55
N LEU A 314 -4.86 36.05 -19.80
CA LEU A 314 -4.14 37.29 -20.10
C LEU A 314 -2.61 37.20 -19.85
N HIS A 315 -2.15 36.20 -19.09
CA HIS A 315 -0.74 36.08 -18.65
C HIS A 315 0.09 35.07 -19.47
N SER A 316 -0.31 34.77 -20.72
CA SER A 316 0.45 33.93 -21.66
C SER A 316 0.90 32.56 -21.12
N TRP A 317 0.08 31.93 -20.28
CA TRP A 317 0.31 30.56 -19.84
C TRP A 317 0.27 29.59 -21.04
N GLN A 318 1.11 28.56 -21.02
CA GLN A 318 1.08 27.50 -22.04
C GLN A 318 -0.30 26.85 -22.10
N THR A 319 -0.89 26.61 -20.92
CA THR A 319 -2.24 26.05 -20.78
C THR A 319 -2.83 26.49 -19.44
N VAL A 320 -4.15 26.69 -19.40
CA VAL A 320 -4.92 26.89 -18.17
C VAL A 320 -5.92 25.75 -18.04
N SER A 321 -5.74 24.90 -17.03
CA SER A 321 -6.59 23.75 -16.73
C SER A 321 -7.38 23.98 -15.43
N ALA A 322 -8.43 23.19 -15.25
CA ALA A 322 -9.18 23.14 -14.01
C ALA A 322 -9.27 21.70 -13.52
N ALA A 323 -9.33 21.51 -12.20
CA ALA A 323 -9.54 20.23 -11.55
C ALA A 323 -10.39 20.41 -10.28
N ASP A 324 -11.10 19.36 -9.85
CA ASP A 324 -11.87 19.42 -8.61
C ASP A 324 -10.90 19.42 -7.43
N ALA A 325 -11.00 20.42 -6.56
CA ALA A 325 -10.22 20.53 -5.33
C ALA A 325 -10.72 19.56 -4.26
N SER A 326 -11.98 19.13 -4.35
CA SER A 326 -12.57 18.18 -3.43
C SER A 326 -12.10 16.75 -3.72
N SER A 327 -12.41 15.87 -2.78
CA SER A 327 -12.08 14.47 -2.88
C SER A 327 -13.01 13.67 -3.82
N ALA A 328 -14.04 14.33 -4.36
CA ALA A 328 -14.99 13.73 -5.29
C ALA A 328 -14.43 13.55 -6.72
N TYR A 329 -13.35 14.25 -7.08
CA TYR A 329 -12.75 14.22 -8.44
C TYR A 329 -13.77 14.42 -9.56
N ARG A 330 -14.74 15.31 -9.35
CA ARG A 330 -15.75 15.60 -10.37
C ARG A 330 -15.07 16.17 -11.61
N PRO A 331 -15.53 15.81 -12.81
CA PRO A 331 -15.01 16.40 -14.03
C PRO A 331 -15.33 17.90 -14.03
N VAL A 332 -14.31 18.74 -14.01
CA VAL A 332 -14.43 20.19 -14.10
C VAL A 332 -13.54 20.69 -15.23
N THR A 333 -14.09 21.60 -16.03
CA THR A 333 -13.36 22.28 -17.10
C THR A 333 -13.20 23.75 -16.77
N SER A 334 -12.22 24.42 -17.39
CA SER A 334 -11.95 25.84 -17.14
C SER A 334 -13.08 26.80 -17.55
N THR A 335 -14.12 26.29 -18.21
CA THR A 335 -15.34 27.02 -18.57
C THR A 335 -16.55 26.67 -17.70
N THR A 336 -16.38 25.82 -16.68
CA THR A 336 -17.48 25.41 -15.79
C THR A 336 -17.86 26.57 -14.88
N SER A 337 -19.16 26.91 -14.83
CA SER A 337 -19.73 27.97 -14.00
C SER A 337 -20.25 27.43 -12.66
N GLY A 338 -20.38 28.29 -11.65
CA GLY A 338 -20.84 27.91 -10.30
C GLY A 338 -19.78 27.23 -9.45
N TRP A 339 -18.49 27.45 -9.77
CA TRP A 339 -17.34 26.90 -9.05
C TRP A 339 -16.41 28.02 -8.60
N GLN A 340 -15.82 27.87 -7.42
CA GLN A 340 -14.82 28.78 -6.84
C GLN A 340 -13.46 28.12 -6.73
N VAL A 341 -12.39 28.86 -6.99
CA VAL A 341 -11.01 28.37 -6.91
C VAL A 341 -10.56 28.32 -5.44
N CYS A 342 -10.12 27.14 -4.99
CA CYS A 342 -9.60 26.93 -3.64
C CYS A 342 -8.08 26.85 -3.60
N PHE A 343 -7.47 26.30 -4.65
CA PHE A 343 -6.03 26.19 -4.76
C PHE A 343 -5.58 26.43 -6.21
N GLN A 344 -4.30 26.70 -6.38
CA GLN A 344 -3.67 26.81 -7.68
C GLN A 344 -2.30 26.16 -7.69
N SER A 345 -1.90 25.68 -8.85
CA SER A 345 -0.53 25.23 -9.13
C SER A 345 -0.11 25.80 -10.49
N PRO A 346 0.97 26.59 -10.59
CA PRO A 346 1.92 26.97 -9.53
C PRO A 346 1.33 27.87 -8.44
N SER A 347 2.02 27.95 -7.30
CA SER A 347 1.53 28.67 -6.11
C SER A 347 1.52 30.20 -6.30
N PRO A 348 0.66 30.94 -5.59
CA PRO A 348 0.68 32.40 -5.64
C PRO A 348 2.06 32.95 -5.27
N ALA A 349 2.46 34.06 -5.91
CA ALA A 349 3.76 34.71 -5.75
C ALA A 349 5.00 33.89 -6.20
N GLU A 350 4.82 32.68 -6.72
CA GLU A 350 5.91 31.91 -7.33
C GLU A 350 6.38 32.62 -8.62
N THR A 351 7.69 32.71 -8.83
CA THR A 351 8.23 33.26 -10.09
C THR A 351 8.41 32.12 -11.08
N VAL A 352 7.62 32.12 -12.15
CA VAL A 352 7.64 31.06 -13.17
C VAL A 352 7.75 31.66 -14.57
N ARG A 353 7.88 30.80 -15.57
CA ARG A 353 7.79 31.14 -16.99
C ARG A 353 6.44 30.64 -17.52
N PRO A 354 5.39 31.50 -17.61
CA PRO A 354 4.05 31.07 -17.96
C PRO A 354 3.97 30.32 -19.28
N SER A 355 4.71 30.77 -20.31
CA SER A 355 4.72 30.16 -21.65
C SER A 355 5.28 28.74 -21.70
N ALA A 356 5.92 28.27 -20.61
CA ALA A 356 6.50 26.94 -20.50
C ALA A 356 5.82 26.08 -19.40
N ARG A 357 4.74 26.58 -18.79
CA ARG A 357 4.02 25.87 -17.71
C ARG A 357 2.52 25.93 -17.86
N THR A 358 1.86 24.94 -17.29
CA THR A 358 0.40 24.90 -17.12
C THR A 358 0.03 25.50 -15.78
N LEU A 359 -0.97 26.38 -15.76
CA LEU A 359 -1.65 26.81 -14.54
C LEU A 359 -2.88 25.92 -14.34
N THR A 360 -2.90 25.17 -13.24
CA THR A 360 -4.07 24.37 -12.83
C THR A 360 -4.80 25.09 -11.71
N LEU A 361 -6.08 25.38 -11.93
CA LEU A 361 -6.99 25.94 -10.93
C LEU A 361 -7.81 24.82 -10.31
N TYR A 362 -7.63 24.59 -9.02
CA TYR A 362 -8.38 23.58 -8.29
C TYR A 362 -9.59 24.24 -7.64
N ALA A 363 -10.79 23.81 -7.99
CA ALA A 363 -12.02 24.47 -7.62
C ALA A 363 -13.04 23.51 -6.98
N VAL A 364 -14.00 24.05 -6.23
CA VAL A 364 -15.20 23.35 -5.73
C VAL A 364 -16.45 24.12 -6.16
N PRO A 365 -17.66 23.52 -6.18
CA PRO A 365 -18.91 24.27 -6.33
C PRO A 365 -19.00 25.42 -5.33
N GLU A 366 -19.55 26.57 -5.72
CA GLU A 366 -19.61 27.78 -4.88
C GLU A 366 -20.36 27.59 -3.54
N GLN A 367 -21.20 26.56 -3.44
CA GLN A 367 -21.92 26.22 -2.21
C GLN A 367 -21.11 25.34 -1.25
N GLU A 368 -19.97 24.81 -1.68
CA GLU A 368 -19.09 23.97 -0.87
C GLU A 368 -17.92 24.76 -0.30
N GLU A 369 -17.55 24.46 0.94
CA GLU A 369 -16.37 25.04 1.57
C GLU A 369 -15.09 24.53 0.90
N CYS A 370 -14.13 25.43 0.72
CA CYS A 370 -12.82 25.04 0.21
C CYS A 370 -12.13 24.08 1.20
N PRO A 371 -11.57 22.94 0.72
CA PRO A 371 -10.83 22.06 1.60
C PRO A 371 -9.64 22.78 2.20
N THR A 372 -9.14 22.33 3.36
CA THR A 372 -7.93 22.90 3.99
C THR A 372 -6.64 22.47 3.29
N ARG A 373 -6.67 21.37 2.51
CA ARG A 373 -5.53 20.84 1.77
C ARG A 373 -5.96 20.25 0.43
N LEU A 374 -5.22 20.59 -0.62
CA LEU A 374 -5.37 19.96 -1.93
C LEU A 374 -4.94 18.49 -1.85
N HIS A 375 -5.79 17.58 -2.34
CA HIS A 375 -5.59 16.13 -2.23
C HIS A 375 -5.50 15.62 -0.78
N GLY A 376 -6.23 16.25 0.15
CA GLY A 376 -6.48 15.65 1.46
C GLY A 376 -7.02 14.22 1.32
N PRO A 377 -6.82 13.35 2.32
CA PRO A 377 -7.39 12.01 2.30
C PRO A 377 -8.88 12.12 1.97
N ARG A 378 -9.34 11.33 1.01
CA ARG A 378 -10.74 11.39 0.58
C ARG A 378 -11.62 11.16 1.80
N ARG A 379 -12.67 11.95 1.95
CA ARG A 379 -13.59 11.84 3.08
C ARG A 379 -14.95 11.42 2.56
N ALA A 380 -15.58 10.51 3.29
CA ALA A 380 -16.92 10.04 3.02
C ALA A 380 -17.74 10.11 4.30
N VAL A 381 -19.03 10.35 4.18
CA VAL A 381 -19.97 10.21 5.30
C VAL A 381 -20.33 8.74 5.41
N MET A 382 -20.10 8.15 6.57
CA MET A 382 -20.36 6.73 6.82
C MET A 382 -21.87 6.44 6.69
N PRO A 383 -22.32 5.56 5.79
CA PRO A 383 -23.74 5.24 5.64
C PRO A 383 -24.26 4.42 6.83
N ALA A 384 -25.58 4.41 7.01
CA ALA A 384 -26.25 3.51 7.95
C ALA A 384 -26.44 2.14 7.30
N LEU A 385 -25.63 1.17 7.73
CA LEU A 385 -25.55 -0.19 7.20
C LEU A 385 -26.17 -1.24 8.14
N VAL A 386 -26.47 -0.88 9.40
CA VAL A 386 -27.08 -1.81 10.36
C VAL A 386 -28.46 -2.25 9.87
N GLY A 387 -28.64 -3.55 9.71
CA GLY A 387 -29.83 -4.20 9.16
C GLY A 387 -29.66 -4.68 7.72
N ASP A 388 -28.70 -4.11 6.98
CA ASP A 388 -28.46 -4.47 5.58
C ASP A 388 -27.81 -5.85 5.45
N ARG A 389 -27.95 -6.43 4.27
CA ARG A 389 -27.15 -7.59 3.86
C ARG A 389 -25.71 -7.17 3.63
N TYR A 390 -24.77 -8.05 3.93
CA TYR A 390 -23.35 -7.76 3.80
C TYR A 390 -22.94 -7.42 2.36
N ASP A 391 -23.56 -8.02 1.35
CA ASP A 391 -23.28 -7.73 -0.06
C ASP A 391 -23.74 -6.33 -0.48
N ASP A 392 -24.92 -5.91 -0.02
CA ASP A 392 -25.44 -4.55 -0.20
C ASP A 392 -24.59 -3.52 0.56
N ALA A 393 -24.24 -3.81 1.82
CA ALA A 393 -23.40 -2.95 2.64
C ALA A 393 -21.98 -2.80 2.07
N SER A 394 -21.40 -3.89 1.57
CA SER A 394 -20.09 -3.87 0.94
C SER A 394 -20.09 -3.08 -0.37
N ARG A 395 -21.15 -3.20 -1.19
CA ARG A 395 -21.33 -2.37 -2.40
C ARG A 395 -21.45 -0.88 -2.04
N ALA A 396 -22.24 -0.54 -1.02
CA ALA A 396 -22.39 0.84 -0.56
C ALA A 396 -21.05 1.45 -0.06
N LEU A 397 -20.20 0.66 0.60
CA LEU A 397 -18.88 1.09 1.03
C LEU A 397 -17.90 1.23 -0.14
N ASP A 398 -17.93 0.31 -1.10
CA ASP A 398 -17.09 0.33 -2.32
C ASP A 398 -17.41 1.56 -3.20
N ASP A 399 -18.70 1.90 -3.36
CA ASP A 399 -19.13 3.10 -4.09
C ASP A 399 -18.59 4.41 -3.46
N LEU A 400 -18.29 4.39 -2.16
CA LEU A 400 -17.66 5.48 -1.41
C LEU A 400 -16.12 5.39 -1.37
N GLY A 401 -15.54 4.31 -1.89
CA GLY A 401 -14.11 4.01 -1.84
C GLY A 401 -13.60 3.67 -0.43
N LEU A 402 -14.44 3.06 0.41
CA LEU A 402 -14.13 2.62 1.77
C LEU A 402 -13.77 1.12 1.80
N ASP A 403 -12.62 0.78 1.20
CA ASP A 403 -12.24 -0.62 0.92
C ASP A 403 -11.71 -1.38 2.16
N GLY A 404 -11.43 -0.65 3.25
CA GLY A 404 -10.78 -1.16 4.46
C GLY A 404 -11.72 -1.94 5.41
N VAL A 405 -12.51 -2.89 4.91
CA VAL A 405 -13.54 -3.57 5.71
C VAL A 405 -12.98 -4.77 6.47
N ILE A 406 -13.21 -4.80 7.78
CA ILE A 406 -12.97 -5.92 8.69
C ILE A 406 -14.32 -6.52 9.08
N VAL A 407 -14.45 -7.82 8.87
CA VAL A 407 -15.69 -8.53 9.13
C VAL A 407 -15.56 -9.34 10.42
N LEU A 408 -16.47 -9.12 11.35
CA LEU A 408 -16.48 -9.70 12.70
C LEU A 408 -17.79 -10.47 12.90
N HIS A 409 -17.76 -11.53 13.69
CA HIS A 409 -18.99 -12.22 14.09
C HIS A 409 -19.71 -11.42 15.18
N ALA A 410 -21.02 -11.17 15.04
CA ALA A 410 -21.78 -10.27 15.90
C ALA A 410 -21.75 -10.63 17.40
N HIS A 411 -21.89 -11.91 17.75
CA HIS A 411 -21.87 -12.35 19.16
C HIS A 411 -20.47 -12.62 19.73
N THR A 412 -19.50 -13.03 18.92
CA THR A 412 -18.18 -13.47 19.46
C THR A 412 -17.10 -12.42 19.28
N GLY A 413 -17.31 -11.42 18.42
CA GLY A 413 -16.30 -10.42 18.04
C GLY A 413 -15.08 -11.01 17.33
N LYS A 414 -15.08 -12.32 17.02
CA LYS A 414 -13.98 -12.96 16.30
C LYS A 414 -14.04 -12.54 14.83
N ARG A 415 -12.86 -12.39 14.23
CA ARG A 415 -12.73 -12.06 12.83
C ARG A 415 -13.17 -13.26 11.98
N LEU A 416 -13.96 -12.98 10.95
CA LEU A 416 -14.53 -13.99 10.05
C LEU A 416 -13.59 -14.30 8.86
N ASP A 417 -12.27 -14.29 9.10
CA ASP A 417 -11.24 -14.37 8.04
C ASP A 417 -11.06 -15.77 7.44
N ASP A 418 -11.63 -16.81 8.03
CA ASP A 418 -11.15 -18.19 7.81
C ASP A 418 -12.06 -19.10 6.97
N GLU A 419 -13.30 -18.74 6.62
CA GLU A 419 -14.12 -19.56 5.71
C GLU A 419 -15.02 -18.73 4.78
N PRO A 420 -14.72 -18.65 3.47
CA PRO A 420 -15.42 -17.82 2.50
C PRO A 420 -16.70 -18.48 1.95
N LYS A 421 -17.56 -19.05 2.78
CA LYS A 421 -18.81 -19.66 2.29
C LYS A 421 -20.04 -18.91 2.79
N ASP A 422 -20.62 -18.17 1.85
CA ASP A 422 -21.96 -17.57 1.87
C ASP A 422 -22.24 -16.52 2.95
N MET A 423 -21.31 -15.57 3.14
CA MET A 423 -21.56 -14.37 3.95
C MET A 423 -22.41 -13.29 3.24
N ALA A 424 -22.67 -13.42 1.93
CA ALA A 424 -23.42 -12.43 1.17
C ALA A 424 -24.81 -12.13 1.78
N ASP A 425 -25.44 -13.16 2.35
CA ASP A 425 -26.81 -13.08 2.89
C ASP A 425 -26.82 -12.72 4.39
N TRP A 426 -25.64 -12.56 5.00
CA TRP A 426 -25.54 -12.24 6.42
C TRP A 426 -25.92 -10.79 6.67
N ARG A 427 -26.53 -10.52 7.82
CA ARG A 427 -26.98 -9.17 8.18
C ARG A 427 -25.95 -8.46 9.03
N VAL A 428 -25.79 -7.16 8.79
CA VAL A 428 -24.97 -6.26 9.62
C VAL A 428 -25.74 -5.94 10.91
N CYS A 429 -25.21 -6.35 12.05
CA CYS A 429 -25.79 -6.08 13.37
C CYS A 429 -25.19 -4.86 14.05
N ARG A 430 -23.94 -4.53 13.71
CA ARG A 430 -23.22 -3.36 14.21
C ARG A 430 -22.23 -2.91 13.15
N GLN A 431 -21.98 -1.61 13.11
CA GLN A 431 -20.94 -1.01 12.29
C GLN A 431 -20.07 -0.09 13.15
N GLN A 432 -18.83 0.08 12.73
CA GLN A 432 -17.93 1.11 13.22
C GLN A 432 -17.07 1.58 12.05
N PRO A 433 -16.98 2.89 11.77
CA PRO A 433 -17.60 4.03 12.47
C PRO A 433 -19.13 4.06 12.43
N GLN A 434 -19.72 4.89 13.30
CA GLN A 434 -21.17 5.08 13.37
C GLN A 434 -21.69 5.75 12.09
N PRO A 435 -22.97 5.57 11.74
CA PRO A 435 -23.57 6.31 10.64
C PRO A 435 -23.39 7.82 10.82
N ASP A 436 -23.38 8.54 9.70
CA ASP A 436 -23.20 9.99 9.60
C ASP A 436 -21.83 10.52 10.10
N THR A 437 -20.90 9.62 10.43
CA THR A 437 -19.53 10.00 10.79
C THR A 437 -18.72 10.28 9.53
N GLU A 438 -18.09 11.45 9.43
CA GLU A 438 -17.13 11.73 8.37
C GLU A 438 -15.84 10.92 8.60
N VAL A 439 -15.48 10.08 7.63
CA VAL A 439 -14.34 9.15 7.71
C VAL A 439 -13.41 9.34 6.52
N GLU A 440 -12.12 9.10 6.72
CA GLU A 440 -11.15 9.07 5.62
C GLU A 440 -11.29 7.75 4.85
N THR A 441 -11.06 7.70 3.53
CA THR A 441 -11.31 6.49 2.72
C THR A 441 -10.44 5.29 3.10
N TRP A 442 -9.29 5.52 3.74
CA TRP A 442 -8.44 4.45 4.28
C TRP A 442 -8.86 3.99 5.68
N THR A 443 -9.92 4.57 6.26
CA THR A 443 -10.38 4.23 7.59
C THR A 443 -10.82 2.78 7.59
N ARG A 444 -10.39 2.03 8.62
CA ARG A 444 -10.84 0.66 8.78
C ARG A 444 -12.29 0.65 9.25
N ILE A 445 -13.14 0.00 8.48
CA ILE A 445 -14.56 -0.17 8.77
C ILE A 445 -14.73 -1.55 9.38
N GLU A 446 -15.29 -1.64 10.58
CA GLU A 446 -15.63 -2.90 11.21
C GLU A 446 -17.13 -3.17 11.06
N LEU A 447 -17.48 -4.29 10.47
CA LEU A 447 -18.85 -4.76 10.33
C LEU A 447 -19.03 -6.05 11.13
N TRP A 448 -19.98 -6.06 12.05
CA TRP A 448 -20.35 -7.23 12.82
C TRP A 448 -21.53 -7.92 12.18
N LEU A 449 -21.32 -9.12 11.66
CA LEU A 449 -22.30 -9.88 10.90
C LEU A 449 -22.88 -11.05 11.68
N ILE A 450 -24.10 -11.42 11.36
CA ILE A 450 -24.75 -12.65 11.82
C ILE A 450 -25.37 -13.42 10.66
N GLY A 451 -25.32 -14.76 10.74
CA GLY A 451 -25.89 -15.65 9.74
C GLY A 451 -27.41 -15.47 9.55
N SER A 452 -27.91 -15.93 8.41
CA SER A 452 -29.34 -15.86 8.09
C SER A 452 -30.17 -16.71 9.06
N GLY A 453 -31.03 -16.05 9.84
CA GLY A 453 -31.94 -16.70 10.79
C GLY A 453 -31.64 -16.41 12.26
N ASP A 454 -30.43 -15.95 12.56
CA ASP A 454 -30.06 -15.55 13.92
C ASP A 454 -30.41 -14.07 14.18
N PRO A 455 -30.83 -13.71 15.41
CA PRO A 455 -31.11 -12.34 15.79
C PRO A 455 -29.81 -11.59 16.12
N CYS A 456 -29.77 -10.28 15.87
CA CYS A 456 -28.64 -9.44 16.27
C CYS A 456 -28.51 -9.26 17.80
N ALA A 457 -29.58 -9.53 18.56
CA ALA A 457 -29.55 -9.48 20.01
C ALA A 457 -28.77 -10.68 20.57
N GLU A 458 -27.84 -10.45 21.51
CA GLU A 458 -27.10 -11.53 22.15
C GLU A 458 -28.06 -12.54 22.81
N PRO A 459 -27.86 -13.85 22.60
CA PRO A 459 -28.65 -14.86 23.27
C PRO A 459 -28.43 -14.74 24.79
N SER A 460 -29.53 -14.61 25.54
CA SER A 460 -29.45 -14.55 27.01
C SER A 460 -28.65 -15.73 27.57
N PRO A 461 -27.74 -15.50 28.53
CA PRO A 461 -26.86 -16.55 29.05
C PRO A 461 -27.70 -17.69 29.63
N LYS A 462 -27.40 -18.93 29.21
CA LYS A 462 -28.04 -20.12 29.78
C LYS A 462 -27.79 -20.14 31.30
N PRO A 463 -28.83 -20.33 32.13
CA PRO A 463 -28.69 -20.35 33.59
C PRO A 463 -27.66 -21.41 34.01
N GLU A 464 -26.71 -21.02 34.86
CA GLU A 464 -25.67 -21.92 35.37
C GLU A 464 -26.29 -23.16 36.04
N PRO A 465 -25.73 -24.37 35.83
CA PRO A 465 -26.18 -25.58 36.48
C PRO A 465 -26.02 -25.45 38.00
N LYS A 466 -27.11 -25.68 38.75
CA LYS A 466 -27.10 -25.63 40.22
C LYS A 466 -25.95 -26.48 40.80
N PRO A 467 -25.14 -25.94 41.72
CA PRO A 467 -23.97 -26.64 42.26
C PRO A 467 -24.37 -27.93 42.98
N LYS A 468 -23.68 -29.03 42.67
CA LYS A 468 -23.88 -30.32 43.33
C LYS A 468 -23.59 -30.23 44.84
N PRO A 469 -24.37 -30.92 45.69
CA PRO A 469 -24.21 -30.86 47.15
C PRO A 469 -22.84 -31.38 47.61
N LYS A 470 -22.21 -30.63 48.54
CA LYS A 470 -20.86 -30.93 49.05
C LYS A 470 -20.81 -32.27 49.82
N PRO A 471 -19.74 -33.08 49.68
CA PRO A 471 -19.55 -34.31 50.44
C PRO A 471 -19.28 -34.04 51.93
N LYS A 472 -19.80 -34.90 52.82
CA LYS A 472 -19.60 -34.77 54.28
C LYS A 472 -18.13 -34.99 54.70
N PRO A 473 -17.61 -34.25 55.71
CA PRO A 473 -16.21 -34.32 56.12
C PRO A 473 -15.85 -35.62 56.86
N LYS A 474 -14.66 -36.17 56.58
CA LYS A 474 -14.10 -37.35 57.28
C LYS A 474 -13.57 -36.99 58.68
N PRO A 475 -13.55 -37.92 59.65
CA PRO A 475 -13.16 -37.67 61.04
C PRO A 475 -11.65 -37.45 61.21
N LYS A 476 -11.26 -36.56 62.14
CA LYS A 476 -9.86 -36.20 62.42
C LYS A 476 -9.08 -37.31 63.15
N PRO A 477 -7.80 -37.55 62.81
CA PRO A 477 -6.92 -38.47 63.55
C PRO A 477 -6.47 -37.91 64.91
N ARG A 478 -6.27 -38.81 65.89
CA ARG A 478 -5.78 -38.48 67.25
C ARG A 478 -4.26 -38.17 67.29
N PRO A 479 -3.78 -37.36 68.26
CA PRO A 479 -2.40 -36.92 68.33
C PRO A 479 -1.45 -38.00 68.87
N ARG A 480 -0.21 -38.04 68.37
CA ARG A 480 0.90 -38.82 68.93
C ARG A 480 1.80 -37.95 69.83
N PRO A 481 2.48 -38.52 70.84
CA PRO A 481 3.17 -37.78 71.89
C PRO A 481 4.58 -37.32 71.51
N SER A 482 4.98 -36.23 72.15
CA SER A 482 6.27 -35.57 72.13
C SER A 482 7.40 -36.41 72.75
N TYR A 483 8.56 -36.42 72.10
CA TYR A 483 9.85 -36.67 72.73
C TYR A 483 10.77 -35.48 72.45
N GLY A 484 11.16 -34.80 73.51
CA GLY A 484 12.22 -33.80 73.48
C GLY A 484 13.59 -34.45 73.62
N THR A 485 14.58 -33.85 72.97
CA THR A 485 15.98 -34.00 73.34
C THR A 485 16.62 -32.63 73.30
N ALA A 486 17.16 -32.25 74.46
CA ALA A 486 17.83 -31.00 74.75
C ALA A 486 19.33 -31.05 74.37
N SER A 487 19.96 -29.88 74.53
CA SER A 487 21.42 -29.62 74.59
C SER A 487 22.10 -29.40 73.25
N GLY A 488 22.84 -28.32 72.98
CA GLY A 488 23.31 -27.14 73.73
C GLY A 488 24.17 -26.33 72.74
N GLY A 489 24.03 -25.00 72.63
CA GLY A 489 24.89 -23.99 73.28
C GLY A 489 26.23 -23.82 72.53
N GLY A 490 26.72 -22.66 72.11
CA GLY A 490 26.43 -21.22 72.21
C GLY A 490 27.34 -20.56 71.14
N THR A 491 27.61 -19.26 70.99
CA THR A 491 27.28 -17.98 71.62
C THR A 491 28.18 -16.95 70.91
N SER A 492 27.65 -15.80 70.49
CA SER A 492 28.32 -14.48 70.50
C SER A 492 27.36 -13.45 69.84
N THR A 493 26.57 -12.70 70.63
CA THR A 493 26.81 -11.31 71.13
C THR A 493 26.76 -10.25 70.02
N GLY A 494 26.00 -9.16 70.06
CA GLY A 494 25.06 -8.55 71.02
C GLY A 494 24.24 -7.47 70.27
N SER A 495 22.96 -7.23 70.59
CA SER A 495 22.45 -6.20 71.55
C SER A 495 22.91 -4.78 71.17
N SER A 496 22.09 -3.73 71.02
CA SER A 496 20.83 -3.31 71.68
C SER A 496 20.29 -2.13 70.81
N THR A 497 19.01 -1.77 70.67
CA THR A 497 18.03 -1.12 71.58
C THR A 497 17.03 -0.46 70.59
N GLY A 498 15.70 -0.38 70.71
CA GLY A 498 14.75 -0.63 71.77
C GLY A 498 13.58 0.36 71.57
N SER A 499 12.35 -0.18 71.48
CA SER A 499 11.06 0.48 71.75
C SER A 499 10.59 1.56 70.75
N VAL A 500 9.31 1.86 70.48
CA VAL A 500 8.00 1.67 71.12
C VAL A 500 6.99 1.79 69.94
N GLY A 501 5.94 0.97 69.80
CA GLY A 501 4.62 1.23 70.38
C GLY A 501 3.63 1.83 69.36
N GLY A 502 2.44 1.23 69.22
CA GLY A 502 1.27 1.92 68.67
C GLY A 502 0.40 1.14 67.69
N SER A 503 -0.40 0.20 68.20
CA SER A 503 -1.62 -0.27 67.52
C SER A 503 -2.73 0.77 67.70
N THR A 504 -3.47 1.10 66.63
CA THR A 504 -4.84 1.60 66.77
C THR A 504 -5.76 0.97 65.73
N SER A 505 -6.87 0.48 66.28
CA SER A 505 -8.05 -0.13 65.69
C SER A 505 -9.15 0.91 65.44
N GLY A 506 -10.08 0.59 64.54
CA GLY A 506 -11.39 1.24 64.38
C GLY A 506 -11.56 1.84 62.99
N GLY A 507 -12.67 1.72 62.28
CA GLY A 507 -14.02 1.26 62.58
C GLY A 507 -14.92 1.75 61.43
N SER A 508 -15.93 0.96 61.11
CA SER A 508 -16.80 1.02 59.92
C SER A 508 -17.79 2.20 59.84
N SER A 509 -18.20 2.56 58.61
CA SER A 509 -19.57 2.95 58.18
C SER A 509 -19.50 3.33 56.68
N GLY A 510 -20.32 2.84 55.73
CA GLY A 510 -21.76 2.64 55.75
C GLY A 510 -22.46 3.92 55.25
N GLY A 511 -22.91 3.96 53.99
CA GLY A 511 -23.69 5.10 53.48
C GLY A 511 -23.94 5.06 51.96
N SER A 512 -25.09 4.53 51.57
CA SER A 512 -25.72 4.72 50.26
C SER A 512 -26.43 6.07 50.20
N GLY A 513 -26.45 6.74 49.05
CA GLY A 513 -27.30 7.91 48.82
C GLY A 513 -27.09 8.52 47.44
N GLY A 514 -28.08 8.34 46.56
CA GLY A 514 -28.14 9.02 45.26
C GLY A 514 -28.59 10.48 45.38
N GLY A 515 -28.37 11.25 44.32
CA GLY A 515 -28.85 12.62 44.22
C GLY A 515 -28.29 13.35 42.99
N THR A 516 -29.17 13.59 42.03
CA THR A 516 -29.01 14.40 40.82
C THR A 516 -28.85 15.90 41.10
N GLY A 517 -28.04 16.60 40.28
CA GLY A 517 -28.27 17.98 39.87
C GLY A 517 -27.21 19.03 40.27
N GLY A 518 -26.74 19.81 39.29
CA GLY A 518 -26.31 21.20 39.49
C GLY A 518 -24.86 21.55 39.14
N SER A 519 -24.71 22.31 38.04
CA SER A 519 -23.51 22.94 37.48
C SER A 519 -22.60 23.71 38.44
N GLY A 520 -21.28 23.71 38.19
CA GLY A 520 -20.36 24.69 38.76
C GLY A 520 -18.88 24.31 38.77
N GLY A 521 -18.19 24.54 37.66
CA GLY A 521 -16.74 24.77 37.50
C GLY A 521 -15.75 24.29 38.57
N SER A 522 -15.27 23.06 38.42
CA SER A 522 -13.89 22.62 38.73
C SER A 522 -13.76 21.21 38.14
N GLN A 523 -13.12 21.07 36.98
CA GLN A 523 -12.87 19.75 36.40
C GLN A 523 -11.92 19.00 37.33
N ALA A 524 -12.46 18.10 38.15
CA ALA A 524 -11.67 17.11 38.86
C ALA A 524 -11.02 16.20 37.81
N GLY A 525 -9.80 16.54 37.41
CA GLY A 525 -9.05 15.76 36.43
C GLY A 525 -8.76 14.36 36.98
N VAL A 526 -8.81 13.36 36.11
CA VAL A 526 -8.54 11.97 36.50
C VAL A 526 -7.06 11.81 36.86
N GLN A 527 -6.74 10.91 37.80
CA GLN A 527 -5.34 10.59 38.11
C GLN A 527 -4.96 9.24 37.49
N PHE A 528 -3.72 9.13 36.97
CA PHE A 528 -3.20 7.87 36.48
C PHE A 528 -3.25 6.79 37.58
N GLY A 529 -3.65 5.58 37.20
CA GLY A 529 -3.81 4.45 38.11
C GLY A 529 -5.15 4.38 38.85
N GLN A 530 -5.99 5.43 38.80
CA GLN A 530 -7.35 5.36 39.31
C GLN A 530 -8.21 4.43 38.43
N TYR A 531 -9.16 3.75 39.07
CA TYR A 531 -10.11 2.88 38.37
C TYR A 531 -10.95 3.69 37.38
N CYS A 532 -11.25 3.07 36.25
CA CYS A 532 -12.02 3.69 35.19
C CYS A 532 -12.98 2.67 34.55
N SER A 533 -14.06 3.17 33.98
CA SER A 533 -15.01 2.37 33.20
C SER A 533 -15.76 3.31 32.24
N PRO A 534 -15.97 2.93 30.97
CA PRO A 534 -15.53 1.68 30.33
C PRO A 534 -14.05 1.69 29.89
N VAL A 535 -13.47 0.49 29.66
CA VAL A 535 -12.17 0.36 28.99
C VAL A 535 -12.22 1.03 27.63
N GLY A 536 -11.21 1.85 27.32
CA GLY A 536 -11.15 2.66 26.11
C GLY A 536 -11.65 4.10 26.27
N ALA A 537 -12.31 4.44 27.39
CA ALA A 537 -12.67 5.83 27.68
C ALA A 537 -11.43 6.74 27.66
N THR A 538 -11.61 7.99 27.22
CA THR A 538 -10.58 9.03 27.20
C THR A 538 -10.93 10.12 28.19
N ALA A 539 -9.92 10.71 28.82
CA ALA A 539 -10.08 11.82 29.76
C ALA A 539 -8.83 12.71 29.74
N VAL A 540 -8.91 13.84 30.43
CA VAL A 540 -7.77 14.73 30.68
C VAL A 540 -7.43 14.65 32.16
N THR A 541 -6.17 14.39 32.46
CA THR A 541 -5.70 14.35 33.85
C THR A 541 -5.70 15.75 34.48
N ALA A 542 -5.57 15.82 35.81
CA ALA A 542 -5.54 17.11 36.52
C ALA A 542 -4.42 18.06 36.04
N ASP A 543 -3.37 17.51 35.42
CA ASP A 543 -2.25 18.23 34.82
C ASP A 543 -2.35 18.39 33.29
N GLY A 544 -3.53 18.19 32.70
CA GLY A 544 -3.80 18.52 31.29
C GLY A 544 -3.35 17.47 30.26
N ARG A 545 -2.91 16.28 30.70
CA ARG A 545 -2.44 15.24 29.78
C ARG A 545 -3.58 14.31 29.36
N PRO A 546 -3.61 13.86 28.10
CA PRO A 546 -4.59 12.87 27.67
C PRO A 546 -4.34 11.52 28.35
N ALA A 547 -5.37 10.98 28.99
CA ALA A 547 -5.40 9.65 29.57
C ALA A 547 -6.41 8.76 28.84
N LYS A 548 -6.11 7.47 28.79
CA LYS A 548 -7.01 6.43 28.28
C LYS A 548 -7.19 5.33 29.32
N CYS A 549 -8.39 4.77 29.39
CA CYS A 549 -8.72 3.68 30.31
C CYS A 549 -8.23 2.34 29.73
N PHE A 550 -7.34 1.64 30.44
CA PHE A 550 -6.77 0.35 30.01
C PHE A 550 -7.11 -0.76 31.00
N MET A 551 -7.28 -1.99 30.50
CA MET A 551 -7.39 -3.17 31.34
C MET A 551 -6.01 -3.57 31.89
N GLY A 552 -5.85 -3.54 33.21
CA GLY A 552 -4.64 -4.03 33.88
C GLY A 552 -4.50 -5.55 33.82
N LYS A 553 -3.29 -6.05 34.07
CA LYS A 553 -3.02 -7.51 34.18
C LYS A 553 -3.77 -8.17 35.34
N ASP A 554 -4.19 -7.36 36.31
CA ASP A 554 -5.01 -7.74 37.46
C ASP A 554 -6.52 -7.81 37.13
N GLY A 555 -6.92 -7.55 35.88
CA GLY A 555 -8.32 -7.56 35.45
C GLY A 555 -9.10 -6.31 35.83
N ASN A 556 -8.45 -5.29 36.38
CA ASN A 556 -9.09 -4.03 36.73
C ASN A 556 -8.70 -2.92 35.75
N ALA A 557 -9.70 -2.16 35.29
CA ALA A 557 -9.49 -1.06 34.36
C ALA A 557 -8.99 0.20 35.08
N ARG A 558 -7.90 0.81 34.59
CA ARG A 558 -7.29 2.02 35.19
C ARG A 558 -6.84 3.03 34.13
N TRP A 559 -6.83 4.32 34.49
CA TRP A 559 -6.33 5.41 33.64
C TRP A 559 -4.81 5.27 33.41
N GLY A 560 -4.37 5.30 32.16
CA GLY A 560 -2.96 5.23 31.74
C GLY A 560 -2.63 6.20 30.59
N TYR A 561 -1.36 6.28 30.21
CA TYR A 561 -0.90 7.15 29.12
C TYR A 561 -1.45 6.70 27.76
N ASN A 562 -1.94 7.66 26.98
CA ASN A 562 -2.28 7.43 25.58
C ASN A 562 -0.99 7.48 24.73
N SER A 563 -0.19 6.41 24.76
CA SER A 563 0.95 6.24 23.84
C SER A 563 0.45 5.71 22.50
N GLY A 564 -0.28 6.57 21.77
CA GLY A 564 -0.66 6.35 20.37
C GLY A 564 0.45 6.81 19.44
#